data_AF-A0A9J7DXV2-F1
#
_entry.id   AF-A0A9J7DXV2-F1
#
_cell.length_a   1.000
_cell.length_b   1.000
_cell.length_c   1.000
_cell.angle_alpha   90.00
_cell.angle_beta   90.00
_cell.angle_gamma   90.00
#
_symmetry.space_group_name_H-M   'P 1'
#
loop_
_entity.id
_entity.type
_entity.pdbx_description
1 polymer ?
#
loop_
_entity_poly.entity_id
_entity_poly.type
_entity_poly.pdbx_seq_one_letter_code
_entity_poly.pdbx_strand_id
1 'polypeptide(L)'
;MGSLDRAVLTGFICRLCSEMHRVVLHIYGEEGLRLKISEKISRYLSINVSRADPLPKTICKTCLERLESQHRLVTVMEHAAQLLKRNSSDLEIGRGKENNDNNNKNGGSTL
;
A
#
# COMPACT_ATOMS: atom_id res chain seq x y z
N MET A 1 6.36 -7.23 -52.43
CA MET A 1 5.70 -6.87 -51.15
C MET A 1 6.78 -6.78 -50.09
N GLY A 2 6.97 -5.62 -49.47
CA GLY A 2 8.04 -5.41 -48.50
C GLY A 2 7.75 -6.13 -47.18
N SER A 3 8.73 -6.87 -46.67
CA SER A 3 8.65 -7.52 -45.36
C SER A 3 8.69 -6.45 -44.26
N LEU A 4 7.76 -6.57 -43.29
CA LEU A 4 7.73 -5.76 -42.06
C LEU A 4 8.65 -6.32 -40.97
N ASP A 5 9.42 -7.38 -41.25
CA ASP A 5 10.25 -8.06 -40.26
C ASP A 5 11.38 -7.16 -39.70
N ARG A 6 11.63 -6.01 -40.35
CA ARG A 6 12.57 -4.96 -39.89
C ARG A 6 11.88 -3.65 -39.48
N ALA A 7 10.56 -3.62 -39.32
CA ALA A 7 9.87 -2.42 -38.89
C ALA A 7 10.27 -2.06 -37.46
N VAL A 8 10.93 -0.91 -37.28
CA VAL A 8 11.28 -0.39 -35.96
C VAL A 8 9.99 -0.01 -35.24
N LEU A 9 9.68 -0.68 -34.11
CA LEU A 9 8.65 -0.15 -33.21
C LEU A 9 9.19 1.15 -32.61
N THR A 10 8.43 2.24 -32.75
CA THR A 10 8.70 3.49 -32.04
C THR A 10 7.99 3.46 -30.69
N GLY A 11 8.70 3.69 -29.59
CA GLY A 11 8.11 3.72 -28.26
C GLY A 11 9.11 4.03 -27.15
N PHE A 12 8.65 3.93 -25.92
CA PHE A 12 9.46 4.13 -24.72
C PHE A 12 9.52 2.84 -23.90
N ILE A 13 10.65 2.64 -23.22
CA ILE A 13 10.85 1.47 -22.36
C ILE A 13 10.18 1.71 -21.00
N CYS A 14 9.35 0.77 -20.57
CA CYS A 14 8.71 0.79 -19.25
C CYS A 14 9.70 0.38 -18.16
N ARG A 15 9.72 1.11 -17.04
CA ARG A 15 10.60 0.84 -15.90
C ARG A 15 10.33 -0.48 -15.19
N LEU A 16 9.09 -0.98 -15.21
CA LEU A 16 8.70 -2.16 -14.43
C LEU A 16 8.80 -3.47 -15.21
N CYS A 17 8.47 -3.47 -16.50
CA CYS A 17 8.56 -4.68 -17.32
C CYS A 17 9.72 -4.68 -18.30
N SER A 18 10.46 -3.57 -18.45
CA SER A 18 11.56 -3.41 -19.42
C SER A 18 11.18 -3.60 -20.89
N GLU A 19 9.88 -3.69 -21.20
CA GLU A 19 9.35 -3.79 -22.55
C GLU A 19 9.11 -2.41 -23.17
N MET A 20 9.10 -2.37 -24.51
CA MET A 20 8.84 -1.14 -25.26
C MET A 20 7.34 -0.95 -25.51
N HIS A 21 6.84 0.24 -25.19
CA HIS A 21 5.43 0.57 -25.34
C HIS A 21 5.25 1.89 -26.09
N ARG A 22 4.24 1.95 -26.96
CA ARG A 22 3.87 3.18 -27.68
C ARG A 22 3.30 4.25 -26.77
N VAL A 23 2.59 3.82 -25.73
CA VAL A 23 1.94 4.71 -24.74
C VAL A 23 2.50 4.39 -23.37
N VAL A 24 3.12 5.39 -22.77
CA VAL A 24 3.69 5.34 -21.43
C VAL A 24 3.37 6.63 -20.69
N LEU A 25 3.53 6.59 -19.37
CA LEU A 25 3.31 7.71 -18.48
C LEU A 25 4.63 8.04 -17.78
N HIS A 26 4.99 9.32 -17.69
CA HIS A 26 6.20 9.74 -16.99
C HIS A 26 5.99 9.64 -15.48
N ILE A 27 6.86 8.90 -14.78
CA ILE A 27 6.78 8.67 -13.33
C ILE A 27 6.81 9.98 -12.53
N TYR A 28 7.60 10.96 -13.00
CA TYR A 28 7.72 12.29 -12.40
C TYR A 28 7.05 13.40 -13.23
N GLY A 29 6.24 13.03 -14.23
CA GLY A 29 5.38 14.00 -14.90
C GLY A 29 4.21 14.38 -14.00
N GLU A 30 3.42 15.38 -14.41
CA GLU A 30 2.25 15.87 -13.66
C GLU A 30 1.34 14.73 -13.19
N GLU A 31 0.94 13.88 -14.13
CA GLU A 31 0.06 12.75 -13.87
C GLU A 31 0.72 11.67 -12.98
N GLY A 32 2.02 11.43 -13.15
CA GLY A 32 2.76 10.49 -12.32
C GLY A 32 2.93 10.96 -10.87
N LEU A 33 3.08 12.26 -10.66
CA LEU A 33 3.08 12.89 -9.34
C LEU A 33 1.68 12.84 -8.71
N ARG A 34 0.63 13.15 -9.49
CA ARG A 34 -0.77 13.06 -9.04
C ARG A 34 -1.14 11.66 -8.54
N LEU A 35 -0.70 10.63 -9.27
CA LEU A 35 -0.93 9.22 -8.91
C LEU A 35 0.08 8.67 -7.88
N LYS A 36 1.10 9.46 -7.51
CA LYS A 36 2.17 9.09 -6.58
C LYS A 36 2.88 7.79 -6.99
N ILE A 37 3.16 7.64 -8.29
CA ILE A 37 3.68 6.38 -8.85
C ILE A 37 5.00 5.99 -8.19
N SER A 38 5.94 6.92 -8.01
CA SER A 38 7.24 6.63 -7.38
C SER A 38 7.10 6.11 -5.96
N GLU A 39 6.20 6.70 -5.16
CA GLU A 39 5.96 6.27 -3.78
C GLU A 39 5.37 4.86 -3.72
N LYS A 40 4.39 4.57 -4.59
CA LYS A 40 3.78 3.24 -4.69
C LYS A 40 4.80 2.18 -5.13
N ILE A 41 5.65 2.49 -6.11
CA ILE A 41 6.72 1.59 -6.54
C ILE A 41 7.65 1.26 -5.38
N SER A 42 8.17 2.27 -4.68
CA SER A 42 9.08 2.06 -3.55
C SER A 42 8.40 1.29 -2.41
N ARG A 43 7.10 1.49 -2.20
CA ARG A 43 6.33 0.81 -1.16
C ARG A 43 6.06 -0.67 -1.47
N TYR A 44 5.78 -1.03 -2.71
CA TYR A 44 5.27 -2.37 -3.06
C TYR A 44 6.29 -3.28 -3.77
N LEU A 45 7.26 -2.70 -4.49
CA LEU A 45 8.19 -3.46 -5.33
C LEU A 45 9.63 -3.42 -4.80
N SER A 46 9.88 -2.73 -3.68
CA SER A 46 11.21 -2.59 -3.06
C SER A 46 12.31 -2.06 -4.00
N ILE A 47 11.92 -1.35 -5.06
CA ILE A 47 12.84 -0.68 -5.97
C ILE A 47 12.73 0.83 -5.75
N ASN A 48 13.87 1.51 -5.67
CA ASN A 48 13.89 2.96 -5.56
C ASN A 48 14.05 3.56 -6.96
N VAL A 49 13.09 4.37 -7.38
CA VAL A 49 13.19 5.17 -8.60
C VAL A 49 13.60 6.58 -8.18
N SER A 50 14.63 7.13 -8.81
CA SER A 50 15.10 8.50 -8.59
C SER A 50 14.95 9.37 -9.84
N ARG A 51 14.80 10.69 -9.65
CA ARG A 51 14.86 11.65 -10.76
C ARG A 51 16.23 11.69 -11.44
N ALA A 52 17.30 11.36 -10.72
CA ALA A 52 18.66 11.32 -11.25
C ALA A 52 19.03 9.96 -11.90
N ASP A 53 18.09 9.01 -11.95
CA ASP A 53 18.36 7.65 -12.42
C ASP A 53 18.72 7.63 -13.93
N PRO A 54 19.77 6.94 -14.39
CA PRO A 54 20.09 6.85 -15.83
C PRO A 54 19.06 6.06 -16.65
N LEU A 55 18.20 5.27 -16.01
CA LEU A 55 17.23 4.39 -16.67
C LEU A 55 15.91 5.10 -17.03
N PRO A 56 15.03 4.45 -17.82
CA PRO A 56 13.76 5.02 -18.26
C PRO A 56 12.87 5.43 -17.09
N LYS A 57 12.32 6.65 -17.17
CA LYS A 57 11.41 7.24 -16.16
C LYS A 57 9.95 7.15 -16.59
N THR A 58 9.61 6.08 -17.31
CA THR A 58 8.28 5.87 -17.87
C THR A 58 7.71 4.55 -17.40
N ILE A 59 6.39 4.47 -17.29
CA ILE A 59 5.64 3.27 -16.92
C ILE A 59 4.54 3.02 -17.95
N CYS A 60 4.37 1.78 -18.40
CA CYS A 60 3.28 1.43 -19.28
C CYS A 60 1.97 1.25 -18.52
N LYS A 61 0.84 1.32 -19.24
CA LYS A 61 -0.50 1.21 -18.67
C LYS A 61 -0.71 -0.07 -17.86
N THR A 62 -0.31 -1.22 -18.40
CA THR A 62 -0.47 -2.52 -17.73
C THR A 62 0.29 -2.59 -16.41
N CYS A 63 1.50 -2.05 -16.36
CA CYS A 63 2.30 -1.99 -15.14
C CYS A 63 1.69 -1.04 -14.10
N LEU A 64 1.15 0.10 -14.54
CA LEU A 64 0.46 1.03 -13.66
C LEU A 64 -0.81 0.41 -13.06
N GLU A 65 -1.64 -0.26 -13.87
CA GLU A 65 -2.86 -0.94 -13.39
C GLU A 65 -2.54 -2.02 -12.34
N ARG A 66 -1.48 -2.80 -12.56
CA ARG A 66 -1.01 -3.80 -11.57
C ARG A 66 -0.58 -3.13 -10.27
N LEU A 67 0.16 -2.03 -10.35
CA LEU A 67 0.60 -1.27 -9.19
C LEU A 67 -0.58 -0.70 -8.39
N GLU A 68 -1.59 -0.17 -9.07
CA GLU A 68 -2.82 0.33 -8.44
C GLU A 68 -3.64 -0.81 -7.81
N SER A 69 -3.69 -1.98 -8.45
CA SER A 69 -4.36 -3.15 -7.88
C SER A 69 -3.68 -3.60 -6.57
N GLN A 70 -2.35 -3.60 -6.53
CA GLN A 70 -1.60 -3.90 -5.29
C GLN A 70 -1.87 -2.84 -4.21
N HIS A 71 -1.87 -1.56 -4.58
CA HIS A 71 -2.20 -0.48 -3.67
C HIS A 71 -3.57 -0.68 -3.02
N ARG A 72 -4.60 -0.92 -3.83
CA ARG A 72 -5.98 -1.15 -3.36
C ARG A 72 -6.06 -2.35 -2.43
N LEU A 73 -5.41 -3.46 -2.77
CA LEU A 73 -5.41 -4.65 -1.94
C LEU A 73 -4.79 -4.37 -0.57
N VAL A 74 -3.61 -3.75 -0.53
CA VAL A 74 -2.91 -3.43 0.73
C VAL A 74 -3.72 -2.45 1.57
N THR A 75 -4.32 -1.41 0.99
CA THR A 75 -5.17 -0.47 1.73
C THR A 75 -6.37 -1.16 2.40
N VAL A 76 -7.02 -2.09 1.71
CA VAL A 76 -8.13 -2.86 2.30
C VAL A 76 -7.64 -3.75 3.43
N MET A 77 -6.50 -4.43 3.25
CA MET A 77 -5.91 -5.29 4.28
C MET A 77 -5.50 -4.48 5.52
N GLU A 78 -4.88 -3.32 5.34
CA GLU A 78 -4.51 -2.42 6.44
C GLU A 78 -5.74 -1.94 7.21
N HIS A 79 -6.80 -1.55 6.49
CA HIS A 79 -8.06 -1.14 7.12
C HIS A 79 -8.71 -2.28 7.90
N ALA A 80 -8.78 -3.49 7.32
CA ALA A 80 -9.30 -4.66 8.02
C ALA A 80 -8.47 -5.01 9.27
N ALA A 81 -7.15 -4.96 9.17
CA ALA A 81 -6.24 -5.21 10.29
C ALA A 81 -6.42 -4.17 11.42
N GLN A 82 -6.64 -2.90 11.08
CA GLN A 82 -6.92 -1.85 12.06
C GLN A 82 -8.24 -2.09 12.81
N LEU A 83 -9.30 -2.51 12.09
CA LEU A 83 -10.58 -2.85 12.71
C LEU A 83 -10.44 -4.04 13.69
N LEU A 84 -9.69 -5.08 13.29
CA LEU A 84 -9.43 -6.23 14.16
C LEU A 84 -8.65 -5.83 15.42
N LYS A 85 -7.61 -4.99 15.29
CA LYS A 85 -6.83 -4.48 16.43
C LYS A 85 -7.68 -3.65 17.40
N ARG A 86 -8.59 -2.83 16.89
CA ARG A 86 -9.49 -2.01 17.73
C ARG A 86 -10.45 -2.89 18.55
N ASN A 87 -11.02 -3.91 17.93
CA ASN A 87 -11.95 -4.80 18.62
C ASN A 87 -11.25 -5.66 19.69
N SER A 88 -9.97 -6.00 19.51
CA SER A 88 -9.19 -6.69 20.55
C SER A 88 -8.93 -5.82 21.80
N SER A 89 -8.81 -4.49 21.67
CA SER A 89 -8.67 -3.59 22.83
C SER A 89 -9.96 -3.40 23.64
N ASP A 90 -11.14 -3.50 23.00
CA ASP A 90 -12.43 -3.39 23.69
C ASP A 90 -12.76 -4.63 24.55
N LEU A 91 -12.20 -5.80 24.20
CA LEU A 91 -12.35 -7.05 24.97
C LEU A 91 -11.52 -7.08 26.27
N GLU A 92 -10.44 -6.30 26.39
CA GLU A 92 -9.64 -6.24 27.62
C GLU A 92 -10.22 -5.29 28.68
N ILE A 93 -10.99 -4.27 28.27
CA ILE A 93 -11.61 -3.31 29.21
C ILE A 93 -12.82 -3.93 29.95
N GLY A 94 -13.41 -5.02 29.43
CA GLY A 94 -14.60 -5.68 30.00
C GLY A 94 -14.35 -6.74 31.09
N ARG A 95 -13.11 -7.17 31.35
CA ARG A 95 -12.81 -8.28 32.29
C ARG A 95 -12.44 -7.86 33.73
N GLY A 96 -12.49 -6.57 34.06
CA GLY A 96 -11.96 -6.03 35.34
C GLY A 96 -12.97 -5.54 36.38
N LYS A 97 -14.28 -5.82 36.26
CA LYS A 97 -15.30 -5.36 37.23
C LYS A 97 -16.24 -6.47 37.73
N GLU A 98 -15.70 -7.59 38.18
CA GLU A 98 -16.39 -8.42 39.17
C GLU A 98 -15.36 -8.79 40.24
N ASN A 99 -15.76 -8.66 41.50
CA ASN A 99 -15.01 -8.99 42.72
C ASN A 99 -14.19 -7.86 43.34
N ASN A 100 -14.88 -6.83 43.87
CA ASN A 100 -14.53 -6.38 45.21
C ASN A 100 -15.70 -5.64 45.87
N ASP A 101 -16.69 -6.38 46.37
CA ASP A 101 -17.51 -5.88 47.48
C ASP A 101 -17.94 -7.06 48.35
N ASN A 102 -17.74 -6.89 49.66
CA ASN A 102 -18.21 -7.71 50.78
C ASN A 102 -17.23 -8.72 51.37
N ASN A 103 -16.13 -8.20 51.92
CA ASN A 103 -15.75 -8.63 53.26
C ASN A 103 -15.37 -7.42 54.11
N ASN A 104 -16.25 -7.08 55.06
CA ASN A 104 -15.92 -6.72 56.44
C ASN A 104 -16.98 -5.78 57.06
N LYS A 105 -17.95 -6.36 57.77
CA LYS A 105 -18.58 -5.72 58.92
C LYS A 105 -18.55 -6.70 60.08
N ASN A 106 -17.42 -6.76 60.77
CA ASN A 106 -17.36 -7.24 62.15
C ASN A 106 -16.58 -6.24 63.02
N GLY A 107 -17.22 -5.85 64.13
CA GLY A 107 -16.68 -5.06 65.24
C GLY A 107 -17.26 -3.64 65.28
N GLY A 108 -17.97 -3.19 66.32
CA GLY A 108 -18.28 -3.75 67.63
C GLY A 108 -18.69 -2.62 68.58
N SER A 109 -19.46 -2.91 69.63
CA SER A 109 -19.52 -2.17 70.91
C SER A 109 -20.44 -2.96 71.84
N THR A 110 -19.99 -3.65 72.89
CA THR A 110 -19.66 -3.13 74.24
C THR A 110 -20.58 -2.01 74.74
N LEU A 111 -21.66 -2.39 75.42
CA LEU A 111 -21.94 -2.09 76.84
C LEU A 111 -23.23 -2.78 77.28
#